data_AF-A0A2V6M2R3-F1
#
_entry.id   AF-A0A2V6M2R3-F1
#
_cell.length_a   1.000
_cell.length_b   1.000
_cell.length_c   1.000
_cell.angle_alpha   90.00
_cell.angle_beta   90.00
_cell.angle_gamma   90.00
#
_symmetry.space_group_name_H-M   'P 1'
#
loop_
_entity.id
_entity.type
_entity.pdbx_description
1 polymer ?
#
loop_
_entity_poly.entity_id
_entity_poly.type
_entity_poly.pdbx_seq_one_letter_code
_entity_poly.pdbx_strand_id
1 'polypeptide(L)'
;MTFDFGTTKGSPDPTKNYIELYVTGDFTTRGSGSTDGSVVIVKGVNVKIYVAGDLNFSGNGLVNYNNTAKSLEIYGISPPDGTTQTFTLAGNSDFYGTVYAPGADLKLAGGGSSGEFVGSFTGKSAFLNGTTQIRYDEALDGTGRISSFKIAAWFEDVKNLNTGTFTGQLKF
;
A
#
# COMPACT_ATOMS: atom_id res chain seq x y z
N MET A 1 7.61 15.99 -11.96
CA MET A 1 8.62 16.43 -10.99
C MET A 1 9.51 15.23 -10.70
N THR A 2 10.81 15.32 -11.00
CA THR A 2 11.79 14.25 -10.70
C THR A 2 12.69 14.78 -9.60
N PHE A 3 12.64 14.16 -8.42
CA PHE A 3 13.64 14.41 -7.38
C PHE A 3 14.80 13.45 -7.63
N ASP A 4 15.95 13.98 -8.06
CA ASP A 4 17.17 13.21 -8.23
C ASP A 4 18.06 13.42 -6.99
N PHE A 5 18.24 12.38 -6.19
CA PHE A 5 19.13 12.35 -5.01
C PHE A 5 20.41 11.54 -5.27
N GLY A 6 20.73 11.30 -6.53
CA GLY A 6 21.81 10.44 -6.97
C GLY A 6 21.40 9.78 -8.27
N THR A 7 22.35 9.71 -9.22
CA THR A 7 22.12 9.13 -10.53
C THR A 7 21.35 7.83 -10.37
N THR A 8 20.40 7.55 -11.26
CA THR A 8 19.51 6.38 -11.26
C THR A 8 20.22 5.01 -11.21
N LYS A 9 21.56 4.99 -11.07
CA LYS A 9 22.46 3.84 -10.95
C LYS A 9 23.60 4.02 -9.91
N GLY A 10 23.66 5.12 -9.15
CA GLY A 10 24.66 5.34 -8.10
C GLY A 10 24.23 4.75 -6.76
N SER A 11 25.19 4.33 -5.93
CA SER A 11 24.91 4.00 -4.53
C SER A 11 24.45 5.27 -3.80
N PRO A 12 23.26 5.30 -3.17
CA PRO A 12 22.81 6.46 -2.43
C PRO A 12 23.80 6.80 -1.31
N ASP A 13 23.98 8.09 -1.04
CA ASP A 13 24.75 8.55 0.11
C ASP A 13 24.11 7.97 1.38
N PRO A 14 24.81 7.11 2.15
CA PRO A 14 24.22 6.43 3.31
C PRO A 14 23.82 7.42 4.41
N THR A 15 24.28 8.67 4.36
CA THR A 15 23.89 9.75 5.28
C THR A 15 22.66 10.52 4.82
N LYS A 16 22.19 10.33 3.58
CA LYS A 16 21.03 11.00 2.96
C LYS A 16 20.10 9.98 2.34
N ASN A 17 19.45 9.22 3.19
CA ASN A 17 18.69 8.04 2.80
C ASN A 17 17.22 8.11 3.26
N TYR A 18 16.71 9.31 3.52
CA TYR A 18 15.32 9.55 3.89
C TYR A 18 14.71 10.62 2.99
N ILE A 19 13.53 10.34 2.46
CA ILE A 19 12.73 11.28 1.68
C ILE A 19 11.36 11.40 2.32
N GLU A 20 10.89 12.63 2.47
CA GLU A 20 9.53 12.92 2.87
C GLU A 20 8.85 13.77 1.80
N LEU A 21 7.67 13.32 1.36
CA LEU A 21 6.88 13.98 0.33
C LEU A 21 5.52 14.39 0.91
N TYR A 22 5.11 15.62 0.62
CA TYR A 22 3.78 16.12 0.94
C TYR A 22 3.06 16.50 -0.37
N VAL A 23 2.01 15.75 -0.70
CA VAL A 23 1.25 15.92 -1.94
C VAL A 23 -0.12 16.48 -1.60
N THR A 24 -0.35 17.75 -1.95
CA THR A 24 -1.59 18.48 -1.63
C THR A 24 -2.77 18.14 -2.53
N GLY A 25 -2.53 17.44 -3.64
CA GLY A 25 -3.55 16.99 -4.58
C GLY A 25 -3.40 15.51 -4.88
N ASP A 26 -3.83 15.11 -6.06
CA ASP A 26 -3.78 13.70 -6.47
C ASP A 26 -2.35 13.26 -6.78
N PHE A 27 -2.02 12.02 -6.40
CA PHE A 27 -0.75 11.38 -6.72
C PHE A 27 -0.98 10.16 -7.61
N THR A 28 -0.79 10.35 -8.92
CA THR A 28 -0.94 9.28 -9.90
C THR A 28 0.40 8.90 -10.54
N THR A 29 0.68 7.60 -10.61
CA THR A 29 1.77 7.01 -11.39
C THR A 29 1.23 5.88 -12.26
N ARG A 30 1.87 5.68 -13.42
CA ARG A 30 1.47 4.66 -14.40
C ARG A 30 2.74 4.03 -14.99
N GLY A 31 3.22 2.96 -14.37
CA GLY A 31 4.38 2.23 -14.88
C GLY A 31 3.95 1.23 -15.95
N SER A 32 4.41 1.38 -17.19
CA SER A 32 4.10 0.48 -18.30
C SER A 32 5.26 -0.48 -18.59
N GLY A 33 5.45 -1.50 -17.76
CA GLY A 33 6.50 -2.52 -17.96
C GLY A 33 7.96 -2.06 -17.77
N SER A 34 8.22 -0.74 -17.76
CA SER A 34 9.43 -0.09 -17.25
C SER A 34 9.13 0.70 -15.98
N THR A 35 10.15 1.34 -15.39
CA THR A 35 10.01 2.27 -14.25
C THR A 35 9.76 3.71 -14.67
N ASP A 36 9.57 3.98 -15.96
CA ASP A 36 9.28 5.33 -16.43
C ASP A 36 7.91 5.77 -15.92
N GLY A 37 7.82 6.99 -15.37
CA GLY A 37 6.60 7.49 -14.73
C GLY A 37 6.25 6.81 -13.40
N SER A 38 7.19 6.09 -12.78
CA SER A 38 7.02 5.38 -11.51
C SER A 38 7.77 6.06 -10.36
N VAL A 39 7.31 5.83 -9.13
CA VAL A 39 8.09 6.09 -7.92
C VAL A 39 9.02 4.90 -7.70
N VAL A 40 10.33 5.15 -7.72
CA VAL A 40 11.34 4.10 -7.52
C VAL A 40 12.11 4.38 -6.24
N ILE A 41 12.00 3.48 -5.27
CA ILE A 41 12.78 3.51 -4.04
C ILE A 41 13.96 2.56 -4.22
N VAL A 42 15.14 3.15 -4.34
CA VAL A 42 16.40 2.39 -4.44
C VAL A 42 16.82 1.84 -3.07
N LYS A 43 17.62 0.77 -3.08
CA LYS A 43 18.09 0.12 -1.85
C LYS A 43 18.78 1.11 -0.90
N GLY A 44 18.42 1.03 0.38
CA GLY A 44 18.94 1.86 1.46
C GLY A 44 18.15 3.14 1.70
N VAL A 45 17.26 3.55 0.78
CA VAL A 45 16.42 4.75 0.93
C VAL A 45 15.09 4.40 1.57
N ASN A 46 14.67 5.23 2.53
CA ASN A 46 13.38 5.18 3.20
C ASN A 46 12.52 6.37 2.75
N VAL A 47 11.24 6.13 2.49
CA VAL A 47 10.34 7.15 1.96
C VAL A 47 9.08 7.24 2.79
N LYS A 48 8.70 8.46 3.16
CA LYS A 48 7.40 8.78 3.73
C LYS A 48 6.62 9.70 2.80
N ILE A 49 5.36 9.39 2.55
CA ILE A 49 4.51 10.14 1.63
C ILE A 49 3.21 10.49 2.35
N TYR A 50 2.87 11.77 2.39
CA TYR A 50 1.58 12.28 2.82
C TYR A 50 0.78 12.72 1.60
N VAL A 51 -0.47 12.27 1.46
CA VAL A 51 -1.30 12.59 0.30
C VAL A 51 -2.67 13.09 0.75
N ALA A 52 -3.07 14.27 0.27
CA ALA A 52 -4.36 14.90 0.55
C ALA A 52 -5.43 14.61 -0.52
N GLY A 53 -5.04 14.34 -1.77
CA GLY A 53 -5.96 13.94 -2.83
C GLY A 53 -6.08 12.42 -2.96
N ASP A 54 -6.49 11.97 -4.13
CA ASP A 54 -6.51 10.55 -4.47
C ASP A 54 -5.10 10.02 -4.75
N LEU A 55 -4.85 8.77 -4.39
CA LEU A 55 -3.62 8.06 -4.75
C LEU A 55 -3.93 6.99 -5.78
N ASN A 56 -3.16 6.94 -6.87
CA ASN A 56 -3.29 5.91 -7.89
C ASN A 56 -1.92 5.46 -8.37
N PHE A 57 -1.44 4.35 -7.81
CA PHE A 57 -0.27 3.65 -8.33
C PHE A 57 -0.74 2.44 -9.12
N SER A 58 -0.49 2.46 -10.43
CA SER A 58 -0.90 1.42 -11.36
C SER A 58 0.26 0.86 -12.16
N GLY A 59 0.16 -0.41 -12.56
CA GLY A 59 1.23 -1.10 -13.29
C GLY A 59 2.47 -1.27 -12.42
N ASN A 60 3.63 -0.79 -12.87
CA ASN A 60 4.85 -0.70 -12.05
C ASN A 60 5.03 0.69 -11.41
N GLY A 61 3.94 1.43 -11.23
CA GLY A 61 3.94 2.84 -10.82
C GLY A 61 4.58 3.13 -9.45
N LEU A 62 4.80 2.11 -8.62
CA LEU A 62 5.65 2.18 -7.45
C LEU A 62 6.48 0.90 -7.34
N VAL A 63 7.80 1.05 -7.17
CA VAL A 63 8.73 -0.07 -6.97
C VAL A 63 9.61 0.23 -5.77
N ASN A 64 9.63 -0.68 -4.79
CA ASN A 64 10.48 -0.58 -3.61
C ASN A 64 11.54 -1.68 -3.61
N TYR A 65 12.75 -1.35 -4.07
CA TYR A 65 13.85 -2.31 -4.20
C TYR A 65 14.49 -2.72 -2.86
N ASN A 66 14.07 -2.15 -1.73
CA ASN A 66 14.47 -2.66 -0.42
C ASN A 66 13.83 -4.02 -0.11
N ASN A 67 12.71 -4.37 -0.77
CA ASN A 67 11.93 -5.58 -0.52
C ASN A 67 11.51 -5.75 0.95
N THR A 68 11.22 -4.63 1.63
CA THR A 68 10.64 -4.60 2.97
C THR A 68 9.64 -3.46 3.07
N ALA A 69 8.55 -3.69 3.79
CA ALA A 69 7.52 -2.71 4.02
C ALA A 69 7.99 -1.53 4.90
N LYS A 70 9.01 -1.73 5.74
CA LYS A 70 9.50 -0.69 6.67
C LYS A 70 10.09 0.54 5.97
N SER A 71 10.55 0.40 4.73
CA SER A 71 11.20 1.49 3.98
C SER A 71 10.21 2.40 3.22
N LEU A 72 8.91 2.10 3.26
CA LEU A 72 7.88 2.93 2.62
C LEU A 72 6.67 3.09 3.55
N GLU A 73 6.38 4.34 3.89
CA GLU A 73 5.19 4.72 4.64
C GLU A 73 4.33 5.70 3.83
N ILE A 74 3.06 5.36 3.61
CA ILE A 74 2.08 6.21 2.92
C ILE A 74 0.98 6.58 3.91
N TYR A 75 0.78 7.88 4.10
CA TYR A 75 -0.23 8.46 4.97
C TYR A 75 -1.28 9.21 4.14
N GLY A 76 -2.55 8.83 4.33
CA GLY A 76 -3.67 9.60 3.80
C GLY A 76 -4.05 10.70 4.77
N ILE A 77 -4.12 11.93 4.26
CA ILE A 77 -4.69 13.06 4.98
C ILE A 77 -6.18 13.02 4.70
N SER A 78 -6.98 12.81 5.76
CA SER A 78 -8.42 12.67 5.63
C SER A 78 -9.02 13.87 4.90
N PRO A 79 -9.86 13.64 3.87
CA PRO A 79 -10.52 14.72 3.18
C PRO A 79 -11.60 15.35 4.09
N PRO A 80 -12.12 16.54 3.75
CA PRO A 80 -13.27 17.10 4.45
C PRO A 80 -14.47 16.15 4.47
N ASP A 81 -15.30 16.25 5.51
CA ASP A 81 -16.50 15.42 5.66
C ASP A 81 -17.38 15.45 4.40
N GLY A 82 -17.88 14.28 4.00
CA GLY A 82 -18.69 14.11 2.80
C GLY A 82 -17.91 14.02 1.49
N THR A 83 -16.57 14.14 1.53
CA THR A 83 -15.71 13.93 0.36
C THR A 83 -15.15 12.51 0.37
N THR A 84 -15.18 11.84 -0.78
CA THR A 84 -14.54 10.53 -0.95
C THR A 84 -13.09 10.74 -1.39
N GLN A 85 -12.16 10.05 -0.70
CA GLN A 85 -10.78 9.89 -1.10
C GLN A 85 -10.54 8.41 -1.40
N THR A 86 -9.89 8.11 -2.52
CA THR A 86 -9.60 6.74 -2.95
C THR A 86 -8.09 6.52 -3.08
N PHE A 87 -7.58 5.48 -2.43
CA PHE A 87 -6.20 5.03 -2.58
C PHE A 87 -6.19 3.72 -3.35
N THR A 88 -5.79 3.80 -4.61
CA THR A 88 -5.70 2.66 -5.53
C THR A 88 -4.25 2.22 -5.64
N LEU A 89 -4.01 0.96 -5.25
CA LEU A 89 -2.76 0.26 -5.49
C LEU A 89 -3.07 -0.92 -6.41
N ALA A 90 -2.58 -0.85 -7.64
CA ALA A 90 -2.86 -1.83 -8.68
C ALA A 90 -1.61 -2.16 -9.49
N GLY A 91 -1.52 -3.39 -9.99
CA GLY A 91 -0.35 -3.82 -10.77
C GLY A 91 -0.03 -5.30 -10.61
N ASN A 92 1.01 -5.75 -11.31
CA ASN A 92 1.45 -7.15 -11.32
C ASN A 92 2.77 -7.36 -10.56
N SER A 93 3.30 -6.32 -9.92
CA SER A 93 4.52 -6.35 -9.14
C SER A 93 4.20 -6.37 -7.64
N ASP A 94 5.12 -6.91 -6.85
CA ASP A 94 4.99 -6.88 -5.39
C ASP A 94 5.00 -5.44 -4.87
N PHE A 95 4.09 -5.15 -3.96
CA PHE A 95 4.08 -3.93 -3.19
C PHE A 95 4.72 -4.19 -1.82
N TYR A 96 5.73 -3.41 -1.46
CA TYR A 96 6.33 -3.42 -0.12
C TYR A 96 6.16 -2.04 0.51
N GLY A 97 5.26 -1.92 1.49
CA GLY A 97 5.04 -0.66 2.19
C GLY A 97 3.90 -0.69 3.19
N THR A 98 3.72 0.40 3.91
CA THR A 98 2.56 0.62 4.78
C THR A 98 1.66 1.71 4.22
N VAL A 99 0.35 1.53 4.38
CA VAL A 99 -0.66 2.54 4.05
C VAL A 99 -1.50 2.81 5.29
N TYR A 100 -1.52 4.05 5.76
CA TYR A 100 -2.37 4.51 6.85
C TYR A 100 -3.23 5.68 6.36
N ALA A 101 -4.46 5.37 5.93
CA ALA A 101 -5.41 6.33 5.37
C ALA A 101 -6.83 6.05 5.90
N PRO A 102 -7.09 6.25 7.21
CA PRO A 102 -8.37 5.89 7.84
C PRO A 102 -9.59 6.67 7.29
N GLY A 103 -9.36 7.76 6.55
CA GLY A 103 -10.41 8.51 5.85
C GLY A 103 -10.66 8.08 4.40
N ALA A 104 -9.83 7.21 3.83
CA ALA A 104 -9.87 6.83 2.41
C ALA A 104 -10.41 5.42 2.19
N ASP A 105 -11.05 5.21 1.04
CA ASP A 105 -11.39 3.88 0.53
C ASP A 105 -10.17 3.27 -0.17
N LEU A 106 -9.71 2.11 0.31
CA LEU A 106 -8.59 1.39 -0.30
C LEU A 106 -9.11 0.49 -1.42
N LYS A 107 -8.46 0.57 -2.58
CA LYS A 107 -8.65 -0.34 -3.70
C LYS A 107 -7.35 -1.07 -3.97
N LEU A 108 -7.28 -2.32 -3.54
CA LEU A 108 -6.14 -3.20 -3.76
C LEU A 108 -6.50 -4.12 -4.93
N ALA A 109 -5.90 -3.83 -6.07
CA ALA A 109 -6.17 -4.55 -7.33
C ALA A 109 -4.84 -5.05 -7.90
N GLY A 110 -4.23 -5.98 -7.18
CA GLY A 110 -2.99 -6.64 -7.57
C GLY A 110 -3.18 -8.16 -7.62
N GLY A 111 -2.24 -8.84 -8.27
CA GLY A 111 -2.26 -10.29 -8.38
C GLY A 111 -2.98 -10.80 -9.62
N GLY A 112 -2.66 -10.28 -10.80
CA GLY A 112 -3.03 -10.92 -12.07
C GLY A 112 -2.41 -12.32 -12.15
N SER A 113 -1.28 -12.45 -12.86
CA SER A 113 -0.45 -13.67 -12.83
C SER A 113 0.66 -13.64 -11.77
N SER A 114 0.87 -12.50 -11.11
CA SER A 114 1.92 -12.27 -10.11
C SER A 114 1.65 -11.00 -9.29
N GLY A 115 2.36 -10.84 -8.17
CA GLY A 115 2.36 -9.64 -7.33
C GLY A 115 1.58 -9.82 -6.02
N GLU A 116 2.28 -9.66 -4.89
CA GLU A 116 1.70 -9.68 -3.54
C GLU A 116 1.71 -8.29 -2.90
N PHE A 117 0.79 -8.04 -1.97
CA PHE A 117 0.84 -6.87 -1.10
C PHE A 117 1.50 -7.24 0.23
N VAL A 118 2.71 -6.76 0.47
CA VAL A 118 3.50 -7.04 1.66
C VAL A 118 3.56 -5.78 2.54
N GLY A 119 2.98 -5.86 3.74
CA GLY A 119 3.01 -4.79 4.72
C GLY A 119 1.73 -4.68 5.55
N SER A 120 1.29 -3.44 5.78
CA SER A 120 0.13 -3.13 6.62
C SER A 120 -0.72 -2.03 5.99
N PHE A 121 -2.04 -2.23 6.00
CA PHE A 121 -3.00 -1.36 5.29
C PHE A 121 -4.14 -1.00 6.24
N THR A 122 -4.32 0.29 6.48
CA THR A 122 -5.44 0.86 7.25
C THR A 122 -6.20 1.82 6.36
N GLY A 123 -7.48 1.53 6.16
CA GLY A 123 -8.42 2.33 5.37
C GLY A 123 -9.75 2.49 6.07
N LYS A 124 -10.59 3.41 5.56
CA LYS A 124 -12.01 3.48 5.92
C LYS A 124 -12.76 2.22 5.48
N SER A 125 -12.48 1.80 4.26
CA SER A 125 -12.95 0.55 3.67
C SER A 125 -11.84 -0.05 2.82
N ALA A 126 -11.94 -1.34 2.50
CA ALA A 126 -11.02 -2.01 1.60
C ALA A 126 -11.79 -2.87 0.59
N PHE A 127 -11.49 -2.67 -0.68
CA PHE A 127 -11.98 -3.49 -1.78
C PHE A 127 -10.78 -4.21 -2.43
N LEU A 128 -10.83 -5.54 -2.42
CA LEU A 128 -9.83 -6.41 -3.03
C LEU A 128 -10.39 -6.99 -4.32
N ASN A 129 -9.65 -6.87 -5.42
CA ASN A 129 -10.08 -7.33 -6.73
C ASN A 129 -8.99 -8.16 -7.44
N GLY A 130 -9.38 -9.30 -8.02
CA GLY A 130 -8.43 -10.25 -8.62
C GLY A 130 -7.89 -11.25 -7.59
N THR A 131 -6.73 -11.85 -7.88
CA THR A 131 -6.04 -12.78 -6.96
C THR A 131 -5.14 -12.00 -5.99
N THR A 132 -5.76 -11.16 -5.16
CA THR A 132 -5.02 -10.31 -4.21
C THR A 132 -4.59 -11.11 -2.98
N GLN A 133 -3.28 -11.22 -2.78
CA GLN A 133 -2.68 -11.77 -1.56
C GLN A 133 -2.10 -10.65 -0.71
N ILE A 134 -2.41 -10.65 0.58
CA ILE A 134 -1.84 -9.71 1.55
C ILE A 134 -1.00 -10.51 2.54
N ARG A 135 0.26 -10.11 2.72
CA ARG A 135 1.17 -10.66 3.73
C ARG A 135 1.60 -9.56 4.68
N TYR A 136 1.61 -9.88 5.97
CA TYR A 136 2.25 -9.02 6.95
C TYR A 136 3.78 -9.15 6.84
N ASP A 137 4.50 -8.03 6.86
CA ASP A 137 5.96 -8.02 6.94
C ASP A 137 6.38 -7.96 8.41
N GLU A 138 7.06 -8.99 8.90
CA GLU A 138 7.59 -9.05 10.27
C GLU A 138 8.59 -7.94 10.56
N ALA A 139 9.22 -7.33 9.55
CA ALA A 139 10.06 -6.15 9.73
C ALA A 139 9.31 -4.94 10.30
N LEU A 140 7.97 -4.97 10.29
CA LEU A 140 7.12 -3.96 10.92
C LEU A 140 6.91 -4.20 12.43
N ASP A 141 7.35 -5.32 12.98
CA ASP A 141 7.27 -5.57 14.42
C ASP A 141 7.97 -4.46 15.23
N GLY A 142 7.30 -4.00 16.29
CA GLY A 142 7.74 -2.87 17.10
C GLY A 142 7.71 -1.50 16.39
N THR A 143 7.13 -1.39 15.19
CA THR A 143 6.98 -0.13 14.45
C THR A 143 5.51 0.30 14.33
N GLY A 144 5.28 1.54 13.88
CA GLY A 144 3.93 2.09 13.68
C GLY A 144 3.29 2.65 14.95
N ARG A 145 2.04 3.12 14.81
CA ARG A 145 1.31 3.70 15.94
C ARG A 145 0.76 2.57 16.80
N ILE A 146 1.07 2.61 18.11
CA ILE A 146 0.38 1.75 19.09
C ILE A 146 -1.10 2.03 18.95
N SER A 147 -1.81 1.04 18.47
CA SER A 147 -3.24 1.10 18.27
C SER A 147 -3.81 -0.11 18.99
N SER A 148 -4.57 0.15 20.05
CA SER A 148 -5.19 -0.90 20.83
C SER A 148 -6.41 -1.40 20.07
N PHE A 149 -6.20 -2.37 19.19
CA PHE A 149 -7.27 -3.11 18.57
C PHE A 149 -7.44 -4.44 19.29
N LYS A 150 -8.68 -4.79 19.62
CA LYS A 150 -9.03 -6.15 20.05
C LYS A 150 -9.89 -6.76 18.96
N ILE A 151 -9.60 -8.00 18.59
CA ILE A 151 -10.47 -8.76 17.69
C ILE A 151 -11.79 -8.96 18.44
N ALA A 152 -12.84 -8.28 18.00
CA ALA A 152 -14.17 -8.43 18.60
C ALA A 152 -14.81 -9.76 18.18
N ALA A 153 -14.58 -10.17 16.94
CA ALA A 153 -14.96 -11.47 16.39
C ALA A 153 -14.08 -11.78 15.17
N TRP A 154 -13.91 -13.07 14.88
CA TRP A 154 -13.29 -13.56 13.64
C TRP A 154 -14.18 -14.67 13.08
N PHE A 155 -14.42 -14.63 11.77
CA PHE A 155 -15.01 -15.75 11.04
C PHE A 155 -14.17 -15.98 9.79
N GLU A 156 -13.84 -17.24 9.54
CA GLU A 156 -13.22 -17.68 8.29
C GLU A 156 -14.28 -18.39 7.46
N ASP A 157 -14.41 -17.97 6.21
CA ASP A 157 -15.27 -18.63 5.23
C ASP A 157 -14.42 -19.48 4.30
N VAL A 158 -14.62 -20.79 4.35
CA VAL A 158 -14.01 -21.73 3.42
C VAL A 158 -15.07 -22.17 2.43
N LYS A 159 -14.98 -21.70 1.19
CA LYS A 159 -15.89 -22.09 0.12
C LYS A 159 -15.75 -23.59 -0.17
N ASN A 160 -16.65 -24.40 0.40
CA ASN A 160 -16.82 -25.78 -0.03
C ASN A 160 -17.53 -25.81 -1.39
N LEU A 161 -16.86 -26.37 -2.40
CA LEU A 161 -17.32 -26.34 -3.81
C LEU A 161 -18.63 -27.11 -4.07
N ASN A 162 -19.25 -27.77 -3.07
CA ASN A 162 -20.32 -28.74 -3.30
C ASN A 162 -21.70 -28.44 -2.71
N THR A 163 -21.92 -27.39 -1.90
CA THR A 163 -23.29 -27.06 -1.44
C THR A 163 -23.45 -25.55 -1.18
N GLY A 164 -24.15 -24.86 -2.08
CA GLY A 164 -24.37 -23.41 -2.03
C GLY A 164 -25.41 -22.95 -1.02
N THR A 165 -25.24 -23.25 0.28
CA THR A 165 -26.12 -22.68 1.31
C THR A 165 -25.33 -22.28 2.55
N PHE A 166 -25.33 -20.99 2.85
CA PHE A 166 -24.73 -20.42 4.04
C PHE A 166 -25.63 -20.64 5.26
N THR A 167 -25.05 -20.99 6.40
CA THR A 167 -25.72 -20.87 7.71
C THR A 167 -24.68 -20.47 8.76
N GLY A 168 -24.30 -19.19 8.74
CA GLY A 168 -23.48 -18.59 9.81
C GLY A 168 -24.33 -17.64 10.64
N GLN A 169 -24.55 -17.96 11.91
CA GLN A 169 -25.16 -17.03 12.87
C GLN A 169 -24.04 -16.43 13.72
N LEU A 170 -23.87 -15.10 13.68
CA LEU A 170 -23.06 -14.40 14.68
C LEU A 170 -23.69 -14.63 16.06
N LYS A 171 -22.95 -15.23 16.98
CA LYS A 171 -23.31 -15.25 18.40
C LYS A 171 -22.37 -14.28 19.12
N PHE A 172 -22.98 -13.27 19.74
CA PHE A 172 -22.34 -12.39 20.71
C PHE A 172 -22.38 -13.05 22.08
#